data_AF-A0A928EJY1-F1
#
_entry.id   AF-A0A928EJY1-F1
#
_cell.length_a   1.000
_cell.length_b   1.000
_cell.length_c   1.000
_cell.angle_alpha   90.00
_cell.angle_beta   90.00
_cell.angle_gamma   90.00
#
_symmetry.space_group_name_H-M   'P 1'
#
loop_
_entity.id
_entity.type
_entity.pdbx_description
1 polymer ?
#
loop_
_entity_poly.entity_id
_entity_poly.type
_entity_poly.pdbx_seq_one_letter_code
_entity_poly.pdbx_strand_id
1 'polypeptide(L)'
;MQTKLFKIALFALILAMILSPLCSCGKKNDDNSDAIKLSFKASASYDYLKSIDGSKVTISGYMATSSPVDGSFMFLMNLPYQNCPFCVPNTSELSNTMEIYPKKDESFGYTSQAIKVVGTLEVADNPDEPFTDMYGYEFSFKIVDATYTVIKAEELSADLALWQKIAEADVVNDIYKMYDYVNFLCSWNTYYVNSYTDADGTVIPGYYVWPSAAKNYIYTDGAQFNYGYKDGYFDSIVKKIESIDKTAFADLVSNVRKAEELSKKALAELEAGNYTSEFKYIEMFGREDYVYTLDKGAELKSEMNQIYIEFSIWLGSYEM
;
A
#
# COMPACT_ATOMS: atom_id res chain seq x y z
N MET A 1 -6.21 -7.20 -99.03
CA MET A 1 -5.94 -6.02 -98.18
C MET A 1 -5.73 -6.53 -96.75
N GLN A 2 -4.56 -7.15 -96.55
CA GLN A 2 -4.08 -7.70 -95.29
C GLN A 2 -3.37 -6.59 -94.50
N THR A 3 -3.16 -6.81 -93.21
CA THR A 3 -2.44 -5.95 -92.25
C THR A 3 -3.14 -4.64 -91.89
N LYS A 4 -3.93 -4.65 -90.80
CA LYS A 4 -4.17 -3.50 -89.88
C LYS A 4 -5.22 -3.77 -88.76
N LEU A 5 -5.41 -5.01 -88.30
CA LEU A 5 -6.42 -5.31 -87.26
C LEU A 5 -5.86 -5.82 -85.92
N PHE A 6 -4.55 -5.77 -85.68
CA PHE A 6 -3.94 -6.42 -84.50
C PHE A 6 -3.17 -5.48 -83.55
N LYS A 7 -3.31 -4.16 -83.65
CA LYS A 7 -2.56 -3.20 -82.80
C LYS A 7 -3.41 -2.15 -82.06
N ILE A 8 -4.73 -2.31 -81.99
CA ILE A 8 -5.62 -1.37 -81.27
C ILE A 8 -6.29 -2.01 -80.04
N ALA A 9 -6.09 -3.31 -79.79
CA ALA A 9 -6.67 -4.00 -78.63
C ALA A 9 -5.80 -3.95 -77.35
N LEU A 10 -4.58 -3.41 -77.40
CA LEU A 10 -3.65 -3.41 -76.25
C LEU A 10 -3.57 -2.08 -75.49
N PHE A 11 -4.23 -1.02 -75.97
CA PHE A 11 -4.19 0.31 -75.33
C PHE A 11 -5.46 0.69 -74.56
N ALA A 12 -6.50 -0.16 -74.60
CA ALA A 12 -7.77 0.06 -73.89
C ALA A 12 -7.88 -0.71 -72.57
N LEU A 13 -6.83 -1.44 -72.14
CA LEU A 13 -6.83 -2.20 -70.87
C LEU A 13 -5.96 -1.57 -69.77
N ILE A 14 -5.22 -0.49 -70.06
CA ILE A 14 -4.34 0.19 -69.08
C ILE A 14 -4.94 1.51 -68.57
N LEU A 15 -6.09 1.95 -69.11
CA LEU A 15 -6.77 3.18 -68.72
C LEU A 15 -8.11 2.93 -68.00
N ALA A 16 -8.18 1.86 -67.19
CA ALA A 16 -9.31 1.55 -66.33
C ALA A 16 -8.88 1.30 -64.87
N MET A 17 -7.70 1.82 -64.48
CA MET A 17 -7.09 1.62 -63.15
C MET A 17 -6.90 2.93 -62.38
N ILE A 18 -7.61 4.00 -62.75
CA ILE A 18 -7.58 5.27 -62.05
C ILE A 18 -9.00 5.85 -62.12
N LEU A 19 -9.89 5.44 -61.19
CA LEU A 19 -10.99 6.26 -60.65
C LEU A 19 -11.92 5.42 -59.73
N SER A 20 -11.68 5.57 -58.42
CA SER A 20 -12.62 5.49 -57.27
C SER A 20 -13.25 4.13 -56.85
N PRO A 21 -13.69 3.93 -55.58
CA PRO A 21 -13.75 4.86 -54.43
C PRO A 21 -12.99 4.38 -53.17
N LEU A 22 -12.86 5.31 -52.23
CA LEU A 22 -12.60 5.09 -50.79
C LEU A 22 -13.39 3.88 -50.26
N CYS A 23 -12.70 2.78 -50.00
CA CYS A 23 -13.16 1.76 -49.07
C CYS A 23 -12.15 1.68 -47.94
N SER A 24 -12.52 2.38 -46.87
CA SER A 24 -12.06 2.14 -45.50
C SER A 24 -12.30 0.66 -45.18
N CYS A 25 -11.27 -0.16 -45.38
CA CYS A 25 -11.18 -1.51 -44.84
C CYS A 25 -10.36 -1.42 -43.56
N GLY A 26 -11.00 -1.82 -42.47
CA GLY A 26 -10.55 -1.61 -41.10
C GLY A 26 -9.10 -2.00 -40.88
N LYS A 27 -8.32 -1.02 -40.41
CA LYS A 27 -7.20 -1.32 -39.54
C LYS A 27 -7.76 -2.13 -38.38
N LYS A 28 -7.34 -3.39 -38.30
CA LYS A 28 -7.23 -4.06 -37.01
C LYS A 28 -6.37 -3.14 -36.14
N ASN A 29 -6.96 -2.63 -35.07
CA ASN A 29 -6.20 -2.01 -33.99
C ASN A 29 -5.35 -3.12 -33.37
N ASP A 30 -4.15 -3.33 -33.91
CA ASP A 30 -3.03 -3.74 -33.08
C ASP A 30 -2.75 -2.54 -32.19
N ASP A 31 -3.35 -2.55 -31.00
CA ASP A 31 -3.20 -1.57 -29.94
C ASP A 31 -1.85 -1.74 -29.23
N ASN A 32 -0.81 -1.98 -30.02
CA ASN A 32 0.59 -2.05 -29.61
C ASN A 32 1.29 -0.74 -30.00
N SER A 33 0.68 0.39 -29.63
CA SER A 33 1.49 1.56 -29.32
C SER A 33 2.23 1.22 -28.04
N ASP A 34 3.55 1.08 -28.12
CA ASP A 34 4.38 0.78 -26.95
C ASP A 34 4.12 1.86 -25.89
N ALA A 35 3.41 1.50 -24.83
CA ALA A 35 3.10 2.41 -23.74
C ALA A 35 4.41 2.96 -23.15
N ILE A 36 4.46 4.27 -22.93
CA ILE A 36 5.66 4.93 -22.40
C ILE A 36 5.89 4.43 -20.98
N LYS A 37 7.04 3.81 -20.73
CA LYS A 37 7.40 3.34 -19.38
C LYS A 37 7.75 4.53 -18.49
N LEU A 38 6.90 4.76 -17.48
CA LEU A 38 7.08 5.76 -16.44
C LEU A 38 7.76 5.12 -15.22
N SER A 39 8.44 5.94 -14.42
CA SER A 39 8.99 5.58 -13.10
C SER A 39 8.68 6.71 -12.13
N PHE A 40 8.64 6.42 -10.83
CA PHE A 40 8.41 7.42 -9.78
C PHE A 40 9.43 8.57 -9.84
N LYS A 41 10.69 8.25 -10.15
CA LYS A 41 11.74 9.26 -10.37
C LYS A 41 11.44 10.16 -11.57
N ALA A 42 10.95 9.61 -12.68
CA ALA A 42 10.63 10.39 -13.88
C ALA A 42 9.37 11.24 -13.66
N SER A 43 8.39 10.75 -12.90
CA SER A 43 7.16 11.51 -12.58
C SER A 43 7.37 12.66 -11.61
N ALA A 44 8.57 12.83 -11.04
CA ALA A 44 8.90 14.02 -10.26
C ALA A 44 9.11 15.29 -11.11
N SER A 45 9.15 15.19 -12.45
CA SER A 45 9.34 16.32 -13.35
C SER A 45 8.05 16.68 -14.08
N TYR A 46 7.44 17.83 -13.72
CA TYR A 46 6.25 18.34 -14.38
C TYR A 46 6.46 18.57 -15.89
N ASP A 47 7.58 19.19 -16.29
CA ASP A 47 7.90 19.43 -17.71
C ASP A 47 7.96 18.13 -18.52
N TYR A 48 8.57 17.09 -17.94
CA TYR A 48 8.60 15.77 -18.57
C TYR A 48 7.18 15.20 -18.70
N LEU A 49 6.40 15.21 -17.62
CA LEU A 49 5.02 14.72 -17.64
C LEU A 49 4.18 15.47 -18.67
N LYS A 50 4.25 16.79 -18.73
CA LYS A 50 3.50 17.60 -19.69
C LYS A 50 3.92 17.31 -21.13
N SER A 51 5.18 16.94 -21.38
CA SER A 51 5.64 16.54 -22.71
C SER A 51 5.03 15.23 -23.23
N ILE A 52 4.49 14.39 -22.33
CA ILE A 52 3.85 13.11 -22.64
C ILE A 52 2.37 13.07 -22.22
N ASP A 53 1.76 14.23 -21.94
CA ASP A 53 0.35 14.36 -21.58
C ASP A 53 -0.57 13.75 -22.65
N GLY A 54 -1.61 13.05 -22.22
CA GLY A 54 -2.52 12.29 -23.09
C GLY A 54 -1.94 11.01 -23.69
N SER A 55 -0.68 10.66 -23.40
CA SER A 55 -0.06 9.42 -23.90
C SER A 55 -0.44 8.21 -23.06
N LYS A 56 -0.46 7.03 -23.71
CA LYS A 56 -0.57 5.74 -23.02
C LYS A 56 0.74 5.47 -22.27
N VAL A 57 0.66 5.28 -20.96
CA VAL A 57 1.82 5.05 -20.07
C VAL A 57 1.71 3.70 -19.37
N THR A 58 2.86 3.18 -18.93
CA THR A 58 2.92 2.04 -18.01
C THR A 58 3.82 2.32 -16.84
N ILE A 59 3.39 1.96 -15.63
CA ILE A 59 4.18 2.09 -14.41
C ILE A 59 3.97 0.87 -13.53
N SER A 60 4.97 0.56 -12.72
CA SER A 60 4.90 -0.52 -11.75
C SER A 60 4.98 0.06 -10.34
N GLY A 61 4.20 -0.48 -9.40
CA GLY A 61 4.19 -0.05 -8.00
C GLY A 61 3.31 -0.95 -7.13
N TYR A 62 2.90 -0.44 -5.98
CA TYR A 62 2.05 -1.12 -5.00
C TYR A 62 0.81 -0.28 -4.71
N MET A 63 -0.33 -0.94 -4.46
CA MET A 63 -1.51 -0.22 -3.99
C MET A 63 -1.32 0.21 -2.53
N ALA A 64 -1.62 1.46 -2.20
CA ALA A 64 -1.67 1.91 -0.81
C ALA A 64 -2.87 1.25 -0.11
N THR A 65 -2.71 0.91 1.18
CA THR A 65 -3.81 0.39 2.01
C THR A 65 -4.91 1.44 2.24
N SER A 66 -4.59 2.72 2.06
CA SER A 66 -5.53 3.84 2.13
C SER A 66 -6.36 4.03 0.85
N SER A 67 -6.16 3.21 -0.19
CA SER A 67 -6.97 3.28 -1.41
C SER A 67 -8.45 3.01 -1.08
N PRO A 68 -9.41 3.73 -1.72
CA PRO A 68 -10.83 3.54 -1.48
C PRO A 68 -11.27 2.08 -1.62
N VAL A 69 -12.04 1.61 -0.64
CA VAL A 69 -12.56 0.23 -0.61
C VAL A 69 -13.55 -0.04 -1.76
N ASP A 70 -14.19 1.01 -2.28
CA ASP A 70 -15.08 0.90 -3.43
C ASP A 70 -14.34 0.78 -4.78
N GLY A 71 -13.00 0.90 -4.77
CA GLY A 71 -12.17 0.77 -5.95
C GLY A 71 -12.36 1.90 -6.98
N SER A 72 -12.94 3.03 -6.57
CA SER A 72 -13.18 4.21 -7.42
C SER A 72 -11.89 4.84 -7.97
N PHE A 73 -10.78 4.68 -7.25
CA PHE A 73 -9.42 4.92 -7.68
C PHE A 73 -8.47 4.15 -6.76
N MET A 74 -7.17 4.20 -7.03
CA MET A 74 -6.15 3.71 -6.10
C MET A 74 -4.98 4.69 -6.01
N PHE A 75 -4.32 4.71 -4.87
CA PHE A 75 -3.00 5.31 -4.74
C PHE A 75 -1.95 4.26 -5.10
N LEU A 76 -1.15 4.53 -6.13
CA LEU A 76 -0.01 3.71 -6.51
C LEU A 76 1.26 4.30 -5.88
N MET A 77 2.00 3.46 -5.17
CA MET A 77 3.20 3.83 -4.42
C MET A 77 4.42 3.05 -4.91
N ASN A 78 5.61 3.63 -4.76
CA ASN A 78 6.89 2.97 -5.06
C ASN A 78 7.26 1.90 -4.02
N LEU A 79 6.73 2.03 -2.81
CA LEU A 79 7.02 1.18 -1.67
C LEU A 79 5.80 0.33 -1.27
N PRO A 80 6.01 -0.95 -0.92
CA PRO A 80 4.92 -1.80 -0.49
C PRO A 80 4.40 -1.42 0.90
N TYR A 81 3.11 -1.64 1.14
CA TYR A 81 2.42 -1.44 2.43
C TYR A 81 2.62 -0.05 3.06
N GLN A 82 2.89 0.98 2.26
CA GLN A 82 2.82 2.35 2.76
C GLN A 82 1.35 2.70 3.05
N ASN A 83 1.06 2.99 4.32
CA ASN A 83 -0.30 3.25 4.82
C ASN A 83 -0.77 4.68 4.59
N CYS A 84 0.16 5.61 4.41
CA CYS A 84 -0.15 7.02 4.37
C CYS A 84 0.74 7.67 3.31
N PRO A 85 0.16 8.03 2.14
CA PRO A 85 0.90 8.77 1.13
C PRO A 85 1.40 10.13 1.63
N PHE A 86 0.83 10.61 2.74
CA PHE A 86 0.91 11.99 3.20
C PHE A 86 1.61 12.17 4.54
N CYS A 87 2.15 11.11 5.13
CA CYS A 87 2.74 11.15 6.47
C CYS A 87 4.21 11.63 6.39
N VAL A 88 4.32 12.95 6.12
CA VAL A 88 5.38 13.95 6.45
C VAL A 88 6.49 14.22 5.38
N PRO A 89 6.88 15.49 5.06
CA PRO A 89 6.31 16.83 5.38
C PRO A 89 5.94 17.74 4.17
N ASN A 90 4.84 18.51 4.34
CA ASN A 90 4.60 19.87 3.82
C ASN A 90 4.91 20.17 2.34
N THR A 91 4.60 19.26 1.43
CA THR A 91 4.59 19.57 -0.01
C THR A 91 3.34 18.96 -0.65
N SER A 92 2.75 19.67 -1.61
CA SER A 92 1.69 19.17 -2.49
C SER A 92 2.24 18.23 -3.59
N GLU A 93 3.57 18.06 -3.68
CA GLU A 93 4.22 17.19 -4.65
C GLU A 93 4.57 15.83 -4.05
N LEU A 94 3.71 14.83 -4.26
CA LEU A 94 3.96 13.46 -3.86
C LEU A 94 4.77 12.71 -4.93
N SER A 95 6.10 12.83 -4.89
CA SER A 95 6.98 12.14 -5.86
C SER A 95 6.91 10.60 -5.79
N ASN A 96 6.39 10.03 -4.70
CA ASN A 96 6.32 8.60 -4.43
C ASN A 96 4.89 8.02 -4.50
N THR A 97 3.89 8.83 -4.83
CA THR A 97 2.48 8.43 -4.88
C THR A 97 1.80 9.03 -6.10
N MET A 98 0.94 8.28 -6.76
CA MET A 98 0.07 8.82 -7.81
C MET A 98 -1.33 8.23 -7.75
N GLU A 99 -2.31 9.02 -8.19
CA GLU A 99 -3.67 8.54 -8.35
C GLU A 99 -3.85 7.82 -9.68
N ILE A 100 -4.47 6.64 -9.60
CA ILE A 100 -4.82 5.84 -10.75
C ILE A 100 -6.34 5.64 -10.72
N TYR A 101 -7.00 5.97 -11.82
CA TYR A 101 -8.45 5.85 -11.98
C TYR A 101 -8.78 4.72 -12.96
N PRO A 102 -9.74 3.85 -12.63
CA PRO A 102 -10.18 2.79 -13.52
C PRO A 102 -10.88 3.39 -14.75
N LYS A 103 -11.13 2.55 -15.75
CA LYS A 103 -12.04 2.92 -16.84
C LYS A 103 -13.42 3.23 -16.28
N LYS A 104 -14.15 4.07 -17.01
CA LYS A 104 -15.54 4.38 -16.68
C LYS A 104 -16.35 3.10 -16.43
N ASP A 105 -17.09 3.09 -15.34
CA ASP A 105 -17.94 1.98 -14.88
C ASP A 105 -17.18 0.70 -14.46
N GLU A 106 -15.84 0.77 -14.29
CA GLU A 106 -15.00 -0.28 -13.68
C GLU A 106 -14.53 0.12 -12.27
N SER A 107 -14.02 -0.85 -11.50
CA SER A 107 -13.44 -0.64 -10.17
C SER A 107 -12.22 -1.54 -9.97
N PHE A 108 -11.28 -1.11 -9.12
CA PHE A 108 -10.13 -1.92 -8.77
C PHE A 108 -10.41 -2.85 -7.59
N GLY A 109 -9.99 -4.10 -7.70
CA GLY A 109 -9.82 -4.98 -6.54
C GLY A 109 -8.48 -4.68 -5.84
N TYR A 110 -8.44 -4.73 -4.51
CA TYR A 110 -7.21 -4.54 -3.75
C TYR A 110 -6.25 -5.74 -3.86
N THR A 111 -4.94 -5.48 -3.90
CA THR A 111 -3.88 -6.48 -3.78
C THR A 111 -2.65 -5.89 -3.09
N SER A 112 -1.97 -6.69 -2.28
CA SER A 112 -0.68 -6.33 -1.66
C SER A 112 0.53 -6.60 -2.57
N GLN A 113 0.32 -7.24 -3.72
CA GLN A 113 1.38 -7.61 -4.64
C GLN A 113 1.79 -6.44 -5.55
N ALA A 114 3.01 -6.49 -6.10
CA ALA A 114 3.44 -5.53 -7.10
C ALA A 114 2.53 -5.60 -8.34
N ILE A 115 2.08 -4.45 -8.81
CA ILE A 115 1.22 -4.36 -10.00
C ILE A 115 1.89 -3.54 -11.08
N LYS A 116 1.56 -3.87 -12.33
CA LYS A 116 1.84 -3.05 -13.50
C LYS A 116 0.54 -2.41 -13.95
N VAL A 117 0.51 -1.09 -13.92
CA VAL A 117 -0.58 -0.26 -14.41
C VAL A 117 -0.31 0.10 -15.86
N VAL A 118 -1.37 0.11 -16.66
CA VAL A 118 -1.39 0.69 -18.00
C VAL A 118 -2.63 1.58 -18.11
N GLY A 119 -2.45 2.82 -18.53
CA GLY A 119 -3.53 3.80 -18.70
C GLY A 119 -3.08 5.02 -19.49
N THR A 120 -3.90 6.06 -19.49
CA THR A 120 -3.62 7.34 -20.14
C THR A 120 -3.14 8.34 -19.09
N LEU A 121 -2.02 8.99 -19.32
CA LEU A 121 -1.55 10.07 -18.44
C LEU A 121 -2.40 11.33 -18.66
N GLU A 122 -2.93 11.89 -17.59
CA GLU A 122 -3.50 13.24 -17.57
C GLU A 122 -2.65 14.13 -16.67
N VAL A 123 -2.19 15.25 -17.20
CA VAL A 123 -1.40 16.24 -16.45
C VAL A 123 -2.22 17.52 -16.34
N ALA A 124 -2.18 18.16 -15.17
CA ALA A 124 -2.78 19.48 -14.99
C ALA A 124 -2.26 20.46 -16.07
N ASP A 125 -3.02 21.50 -16.38
CA ASP A 125 -2.59 22.49 -17.36
C ASP A 125 -1.53 23.44 -16.81
N ASN A 126 -1.60 23.70 -15.50
CA ASN A 126 -0.68 24.54 -14.74
C ASN A 126 -0.33 23.83 -13.42
N PRO A 127 0.97 23.76 -13.02
CA PRO A 127 1.34 23.22 -11.70
C PRO A 127 0.71 23.96 -10.52
N ASP A 128 0.35 25.25 -10.69
CA ASP A 128 -0.34 26.05 -9.67
C ASP A 128 -1.85 25.74 -9.56
N GLU A 129 -2.40 24.93 -10.47
CA GLU A 129 -3.81 24.51 -10.51
C GLU A 129 -3.91 22.97 -10.59
N PRO A 130 -3.48 22.23 -9.54
CA PRO A 130 -3.46 20.78 -9.53
C PRO A 130 -4.86 20.16 -9.49
N PHE A 131 -4.96 18.87 -9.80
CA PHE A 131 -6.16 18.10 -9.49
C PHE A 131 -6.31 17.96 -7.97
N THR A 132 -7.54 17.99 -7.47
CA THR A 132 -7.84 17.73 -6.06
C THR A 132 -8.70 16.47 -5.94
N ASP A 133 -8.28 15.53 -5.11
CA ASP A 133 -9.01 14.29 -4.85
C ASP A 133 -10.16 14.46 -3.85
N MET A 134 -10.90 13.38 -3.59
CA MET A 134 -12.03 13.40 -2.65
C MET A 134 -11.62 13.59 -1.18
N TYR A 135 -10.34 13.41 -0.86
CA TYR A 135 -9.76 13.58 0.47
C TYR A 135 -9.10 14.96 0.64
N GLY A 136 -9.07 15.78 -0.42
CA GLY A 136 -8.51 17.13 -0.42
C GLY A 136 -7.02 17.19 -0.75
N TYR A 137 -6.45 16.12 -1.31
CA TYR A 137 -5.04 16.06 -1.71
C TYR A 137 -4.85 16.52 -3.14
N GLU A 138 -3.73 17.17 -3.40
CA GLU A 138 -3.40 17.77 -4.68
C GLU A 138 -2.40 16.93 -5.47
N PHE A 139 -2.66 16.75 -6.77
CA PHE A 139 -1.79 16.02 -7.69
C PHE A 139 -1.66 16.79 -9.01
N SER A 140 -0.44 17.01 -9.48
CA SER A 140 -0.21 17.65 -10.79
C SER A 140 -0.48 16.70 -11.98
N PHE A 141 -0.68 15.41 -11.72
CA PHE A 141 -0.99 14.40 -12.73
C PHE A 141 -1.72 13.21 -12.12
N LYS A 142 -2.39 12.43 -12.97
CA LYS A 142 -3.03 11.15 -12.64
C LYS A 142 -2.99 10.24 -13.86
N ILE A 143 -3.24 8.95 -13.66
CA ILE A 143 -3.41 8.00 -14.78
C ILE A 143 -4.88 7.56 -14.82
N VAL A 144 -5.54 7.80 -15.94
CA VAL A 144 -6.96 7.46 -16.14
C VAL A 144 -7.13 6.32 -17.13
N ASP A 145 -8.36 5.82 -17.26
CA ASP A 145 -8.72 4.68 -18.11
C ASP A 145 -7.82 3.46 -17.86
N ALA A 146 -7.38 3.32 -16.62
CA ALA A 146 -6.31 2.44 -16.27
C ALA A 146 -6.83 1.02 -15.99
N THR A 147 -5.95 0.07 -16.29
CA THR A 147 -6.08 -1.32 -15.85
C THR A 147 -4.78 -1.71 -15.18
N TYR A 148 -4.84 -2.67 -14.26
CA TYR A 148 -3.63 -3.22 -13.66
C TYR A 148 -3.57 -4.74 -13.88
N THR A 149 -2.35 -5.23 -13.87
CA THR A 149 -2.05 -6.66 -13.79
C THR A 149 -1.10 -6.87 -12.62
N VAL A 150 -1.30 -7.95 -11.86
CA VAL A 150 -0.28 -8.39 -10.91
C VAL A 150 0.94 -8.80 -11.70
N ILE A 151 2.10 -8.21 -11.40
CA ILE A 151 3.35 -8.59 -12.05
C ILE A 151 3.64 -10.02 -11.61
N LYS A 152 4.12 -10.88 -12.51
CA LYS A 152 4.48 -12.25 -12.11
C LYS A 152 5.94 -12.29 -11.65
N ALA A 153 6.24 -13.21 -10.74
CA ALA A 153 7.57 -13.36 -10.17
C ALA A 153 8.64 -13.61 -11.25
N GLU A 154 8.29 -14.22 -12.38
CA GLU A 154 9.22 -14.49 -13.48
C GLU A 154 9.59 -13.25 -14.31
N GLU A 155 8.83 -12.16 -14.18
CA GLU A 155 9.04 -10.89 -14.90
C GLU A 155 9.83 -9.86 -14.09
N LEU A 156 10.21 -10.21 -12.87
CA LEU A 156 10.87 -9.33 -11.90
C LEU A 156 12.36 -9.62 -11.77
N SER A 157 13.12 -8.66 -11.22
CA SER A 157 14.45 -8.95 -10.70
C SER A 157 14.37 -10.05 -9.64
N ALA A 158 15.45 -10.80 -9.42
CA ALA A 158 15.46 -11.88 -8.43
C ALA A 158 14.98 -11.42 -7.04
N ASP A 159 15.33 -10.19 -6.65
CA ASP A 159 14.95 -9.59 -5.38
C ASP A 159 13.46 -9.23 -5.32
N LEU A 160 12.90 -8.67 -6.41
CA LEU A 160 11.47 -8.36 -6.50
C LEU A 160 10.60 -9.62 -6.62
N ALA A 161 11.10 -10.66 -7.28
CA ALA A 161 10.45 -11.98 -7.36
C ALA A 161 10.39 -12.66 -5.98
N LEU A 162 11.44 -12.50 -5.17
CA LEU A 162 11.50 -12.97 -3.80
C LEU A 162 10.50 -12.21 -2.92
N TRP A 163 10.45 -10.89 -3.05
CA TRP A 163 9.46 -10.03 -2.38
C TRP A 163 8.02 -10.41 -2.71
N GLN A 164 7.71 -10.71 -3.98
CA GLN A 164 6.35 -11.11 -4.36
C GLN A 164 5.86 -12.33 -3.60
N LYS A 165 6.74 -13.32 -3.36
CA LYS A 165 6.36 -14.50 -2.58
C LYS A 165 6.02 -14.15 -1.12
N ILE A 166 6.71 -13.17 -0.52
CA ILE A 166 6.40 -12.65 0.82
C ILE A 166 5.05 -11.94 0.83
N ALA A 167 4.78 -11.10 -0.17
CA ALA A 167 3.52 -10.38 -0.30
C ALA A 167 2.32 -11.32 -0.54
N GLU A 168 2.47 -12.30 -1.44
CA GLU A 168 1.47 -13.34 -1.73
C GLU A 168 1.15 -14.19 -0.51
N ALA A 169 2.17 -14.49 0.31
CA ALA A 169 1.97 -15.25 1.52
C ALA A 169 1.29 -14.44 2.63
N ASP A 170 1.10 -13.12 2.50
CA ASP A 170 0.53 -12.26 3.55
C ASP A 170 1.39 -12.16 4.83
N VAL A 171 2.70 -12.43 4.72
CA VAL A 171 3.64 -12.39 5.86
C VAL A 171 3.72 -10.99 6.47
N VAL A 172 3.68 -9.95 5.64
CA VAL A 172 3.82 -8.56 6.08
C VAL A 172 2.66 -8.13 6.97
N ASN A 173 1.42 -8.53 6.65
CA ASN A 173 0.27 -8.28 7.50
C ASN A 173 0.36 -9.02 8.85
N ASP A 174 0.92 -10.24 8.86
CA ASP A 174 1.16 -10.95 10.11
C ASP A 174 2.21 -10.23 10.98
N ILE A 175 3.25 -9.65 10.36
CA ILE A 175 4.27 -8.85 11.04
C ILE A 175 3.68 -7.53 11.58
N TYR A 176 2.78 -6.87 10.87
CA TYR A 176 2.10 -5.68 11.40
C TYR A 176 1.24 -6.01 12.61
N LYS A 177 0.45 -7.08 12.55
CA LYS A 177 -0.32 -7.56 13.72
C LYS A 177 0.59 -7.90 14.90
N MET A 178 1.77 -8.46 14.62
CA MET A 178 2.78 -8.72 15.64
C MET A 178 3.27 -7.41 16.26
N TYR A 179 3.56 -6.39 15.46
CA TYR A 179 3.97 -5.08 15.98
C TYR A 179 2.87 -4.38 16.79
N ASP A 180 1.60 -4.49 16.38
CA ASP A 180 0.48 -3.98 17.17
C ASP A 180 0.44 -4.63 18.56
N TYR A 181 0.63 -5.95 18.61
CA TYR A 181 0.70 -6.70 19.87
C TYR A 181 1.91 -6.28 20.73
N VAL A 182 3.11 -6.23 20.16
CA VAL A 182 4.33 -5.87 20.89
C VAL A 182 4.24 -4.42 21.39
N ASN A 183 3.73 -3.50 20.56
CA ASN A 183 3.50 -2.12 20.96
C ASN A 183 2.51 -2.02 22.11
N PHE A 184 1.42 -2.80 22.08
CA PHE A 184 0.48 -2.86 23.18
C PHE A 184 1.16 -3.29 24.48
N LEU A 185 2.00 -4.33 24.47
CA LEU A 185 2.75 -4.73 25.66
C LEU A 185 3.68 -3.63 26.18
N CYS A 186 4.37 -2.93 25.28
CA CYS A 186 5.32 -1.87 25.63
C CYS A 186 4.65 -0.59 26.15
N SER A 187 3.36 -0.35 25.84
CA SER A 187 2.69 0.91 26.19
C SER A 187 1.20 0.75 26.48
N TRP A 188 0.76 -0.36 27.09
CA TRP A 188 -0.67 -0.62 27.35
C TRP A 188 -1.34 0.52 28.13
N ASN A 189 -0.60 1.21 28.99
CA ASN A 189 -1.08 2.32 29.81
C ASN A 189 -1.48 3.57 28.98
N THR A 190 -1.10 3.63 27.70
CA THR A 190 -1.49 4.71 26.79
C THR A 190 -2.74 4.38 25.96
N TYR A 191 -3.17 3.11 25.96
CA TYR A 191 -4.38 2.69 25.27
C TYR A 191 -5.60 3.12 26.09
N TYR A 192 -6.70 3.39 25.39
CA TYR A 192 -7.93 3.82 26.04
C TYR A 192 -9.17 3.23 25.36
N VAL A 193 -10.26 3.25 26.11
CA VAL A 193 -11.60 2.92 25.64
C VAL A 193 -12.43 4.20 25.63
N ASN A 194 -13.07 4.50 24.51
CA ASN A 194 -13.98 5.62 24.41
C ASN A 194 -15.19 5.42 25.32
N SER A 195 -15.91 6.51 25.61
CA SER A 195 -17.20 6.38 26.26
C SER A 195 -18.16 5.53 25.42
N TYR A 196 -18.98 4.74 26.09
CA TYR A 196 -19.97 3.89 25.43
C TYR A 196 -21.23 3.79 26.28
N THR A 197 -22.35 3.49 25.63
CA THR A 197 -23.61 3.19 26.32
C THR A 197 -23.72 1.69 26.49
N ASP A 198 -23.88 1.23 27.73
CA ASP A 198 -24.07 -0.19 28.01
C ASP A 198 -25.50 -0.67 27.66
N ALA A 199 -25.74 -1.96 27.83
CA ALA A 199 -27.03 -2.58 27.51
C ALA A 199 -28.20 -2.03 28.35
N ASP A 200 -27.91 -1.43 29.51
CA ASP A 200 -28.89 -0.85 30.42
C ASP A 200 -29.15 0.64 30.10
N GLY A 201 -28.51 1.19 29.07
CA GLY A 201 -28.64 2.59 28.66
C GLY A 201 -27.78 3.56 29.47
N THR A 202 -26.87 3.05 30.29
CA THR A 202 -25.97 3.88 31.09
C THR A 202 -24.77 4.30 30.25
N VAL A 203 -24.47 5.60 30.24
CA VAL A 203 -23.25 6.11 29.60
C VAL A 203 -22.07 5.84 30.53
N ILE A 204 -21.18 4.96 30.10
CA ILE A 204 -19.91 4.67 30.74
C ILE A 204 -18.87 5.67 30.20
N PRO A 205 -18.23 6.48 31.06
CA PRO A 205 -17.15 7.35 30.64
C PRO A 205 -15.95 6.56 30.11
N GLY A 206 -15.19 7.15 29.19
CA GLY A 206 -13.95 6.56 28.71
C GLY A 206 -12.90 6.40 29.81
N TYR A 207 -11.90 5.56 29.56
CA TYR A 207 -10.83 5.27 30.51
C TYR A 207 -9.55 4.83 29.80
N TYR A 208 -8.40 5.09 30.43
CA TYR A 208 -7.14 4.44 30.05
C TYR A 208 -7.11 3.00 30.55
N VAL A 209 -6.49 2.11 29.78
CA VAL A 209 -6.35 0.70 30.14
C VAL A 209 -5.53 0.58 31.42
N TRP A 210 -6.08 -0.13 32.41
CA TRP A 210 -5.42 -0.44 33.68
C TRP A 210 -4.80 -1.86 33.65
N PRO A 211 -3.93 -2.23 34.62
CA PRO A 211 -3.14 -3.46 34.54
C PRO A 211 -3.95 -4.75 34.38
N SER A 212 -5.07 -4.91 35.10
CA SER A 212 -5.89 -6.12 34.98
C SER A 212 -6.68 -6.17 33.68
N ALA A 213 -7.09 -5.03 33.11
CA ALA A 213 -7.64 -4.98 31.75
C ALA A 213 -6.58 -5.34 30.71
N ALA A 214 -5.35 -4.81 30.84
CA ALA A 214 -4.25 -5.17 29.95
C ALA A 214 -3.99 -6.68 29.94
N LYS A 215 -3.90 -7.31 31.12
CA LYS A 215 -3.79 -8.77 31.26
C LYS A 215 -4.98 -9.49 30.63
N ASN A 216 -6.20 -8.99 30.83
CA ASN A 216 -7.40 -9.57 30.22
C ASN A 216 -7.31 -9.56 28.69
N TYR A 217 -6.88 -8.45 28.08
CA TYR A 217 -6.75 -8.28 26.63
C TYR A 217 -5.66 -9.16 26.02
N ILE A 218 -4.64 -9.51 26.80
CA ILE A 218 -3.56 -10.41 26.38
C ILE A 218 -4.01 -11.87 26.42
N TYR A 219 -4.69 -12.28 27.50
CA TYR A 219 -4.93 -13.70 27.82
C TYR A 219 -6.33 -14.21 27.50
N THR A 220 -7.29 -13.34 27.20
CA THR A 220 -8.68 -13.75 26.93
C THR A 220 -8.99 -13.63 25.45
N ASP A 221 -9.28 -14.76 24.81
CA ASP A 221 -9.72 -14.78 23.42
C ASP A 221 -11.05 -14.02 23.27
N GLY A 222 -11.12 -13.15 22.26
CA GLY A 222 -12.27 -12.29 21.98
C GLY A 222 -12.39 -11.04 22.87
N ALA A 223 -11.41 -10.76 23.75
CA ALA A 223 -11.38 -9.53 24.52
C ALA A 223 -11.13 -8.28 23.65
N GLN A 224 -11.32 -7.09 24.21
CA GLN A 224 -11.05 -5.85 23.47
C GLN A 224 -9.60 -5.82 22.99
N PHE A 225 -9.41 -5.36 21.75
CA PHE A 225 -8.18 -5.43 20.97
C PHE A 225 -7.69 -6.86 20.61
N ASN A 226 -8.14 -7.90 21.32
CA ASN A 226 -7.85 -9.33 21.14
C ASN A 226 -6.47 -9.59 20.53
N TYR A 227 -5.41 -9.03 21.13
CA TYR A 227 -4.06 -9.22 20.60
C TYR A 227 -3.59 -10.67 20.75
N GLY A 228 -4.37 -11.50 21.47
CA GLY A 228 -4.43 -12.94 21.27
C GLY A 228 -3.06 -13.56 21.40
N TYR A 229 -2.38 -13.36 22.54
CA TYR A 229 -1.16 -14.11 22.80
C TYR A 229 -1.48 -15.59 22.67
N LYS A 230 -0.82 -16.22 21.71
CA LYS A 230 -0.92 -17.65 21.43
C LYS A 230 0.48 -18.23 21.51
N ASP A 231 0.60 -19.37 22.19
CA ASP A 231 1.84 -20.15 22.17
C ASP A 231 2.28 -20.37 20.71
N GLY A 232 3.53 -20.03 20.40
CA GLY A 232 4.10 -20.17 19.06
C GLY A 232 3.67 -19.10 18.03
N TYR A 233 3.11 -17.96 18.46
CA TYR A 233 2.75 -16.87 17.55
C TYR A 233 3.92 -16.40 16.67
N PHE A 234 5.04 -16.00 17.28
CA PHE A 234 6.25 -15.59 16.55
C PHE A 234 6.84 -16.75 15.72
N ASP A 235 6.82 -17.98 16.25
CA ASP A 235 7.26 -19.16 15.51
C ASP A 235 6.44 -19.42 14.24
N SER A 236 5.13 -19.12 14.27
CA SER A 236 4.26 -19.28 13.10
C SER A 236 4.67 -18.31 11.98
N ILE A 237 5.00 -17.07 12.31
CA ILE A 237 5.49 -16.06 11.37
C ILE A 237 6.84 -16.50 10.79
N VAL A 238 7.79 -16.93 11.64
CA VAL A 238 9.11 -17.40 11.20
C VAL A 238 8.99 -18.62 10.28
N LYS A 239 8.18 -19.63 10.65
CA LYS A 239 7.96 -20.80 9.80
C LYS A 239 7.37 -20.43 8.43
N LYS A 240 6.49 -19.43 8.41
CA LYS A 240 5.88 -18.92 7.17
C LYS A 240 6.93 -18.25 6.28
N ILE A 241 7.79 -17.40 6.85
CA ILE A 241 8.92 -16.78 6.15
C ILE A 241 9.86 -17.87 5.58
N GLU A 242 10.31 -18.81 6.42
CA GLU A 242 11.25 -19.86 6.04
C GLU A 242 10.66 -20.87 5.04
N SER A 243 9.34 -20.99 4.96
CA SER A 243 8.65 -21.82 3.95
C SER A 243 8.75 -21.23 2.54
N ILE A 244 8.93 -19.90 2.44
CA ILE A 244 9.10 -19.19 1.18
C ILE A 244 10.55 -19.31 0.71
N ASP A 245 11.49 -18.95 1.60
CA ASP A 245 12.91 -19.21 1.42
C ASP A 245 13.57 -19.32 2.79
N LYS A 246 14.36 -20.38 2.98
CA LYS A 246 14.99 -20.68 4.27
C LYS A 246 16.05 -19.68 4.71
N THR A 247 16.64 -18.93 3.78
CA THR A 247 17.85 -18.14 4.04
C THR A 247 17.78 -16.71 3.55
N ALA A 248 17.01 -16.46 2.49
CA ALA A 248 16.98 -15.15 1.84
C ALA A 248 16.37 -14.04 2.72
N PHE A 249 15.60 -14.41 3.76
CA PHE A 249 14.94 -13.49 4.69
C PHE A 249 15.44 -13.61 6.13
N ALA A 250 16.71 -13.99 6.32
CA ALA A 250 17.29 -14.17 7.65
C ALA A 250 17.26 -12.88 8.50
N ASP A 251 17.35 -11.72 7.86
CA ASP A 251 17.20 -10.40 8.47
C ASP A 251 15.77 -10.14 8.98
N LEU A 252 14.75 -10.48 8.19
CA LEU A 252 13.35 -10.41 8.59
C LEU A 252 13.06 -11.37 9.74
N VAL A 253 13.57 -12.61 9.68
CA VAL A 253 13.48 -13.57 10.79
C VAL A 253 14.14 -13.03 12.06
N SER A 254 15.33 -12.44 11.94
CA SER A 254 16.03 -11.81 13.06
C SER A 254 15.18 -10.68 13.69
N ASN A 255 14.55 -9.86 12.86
CA ASN A 255 13.65 -8.80 13.31
C ASN A 255 12.42 -9.34 14.08
N VAL A 256 11.78 -10.41 13.59
CA VAL A 256 10.70 -11.10 14.31
C VAL A 256 11.17 -11.65 15.66
N ARG A 257 12.39 -12.19 15.75
CA ARG A 257 12.96 -12.71 17.01
C ARG A 257 13.29 -11.59 18.02
N LYS A 258 13.78 -10.43 17.56
CA LYS A 258 13.93 -9.26 18.43
C LYS A 258 12.59 -8.80 19.00
N ALA A 259 11.55 -8.76 18.16
CA ALA A 259 10.20 -8.43 18.61
C ALA A 259 9.65 -9.44 19.64
N GLU A 260 9.96 -10.73 19.46
CA GLU A 260 9.63 -11.78 20.42
C GLU A 260 10.32 -11.55 21.78
N GLU A 261 11.63 -11.27 21.78
CA GLU A 261 12.39 -10.98 23.00
C GLU A 261 11.84 -9.75 23.74
N LEU A 262 11.56 -8.68 23.01
CA LEU A 262 10.94 -7.48 23.57
C LEU A 262 9.56 -7.77 24.15
N SER A 263 8.74 -8.59 23.47
CA SER A 263 7.41 -8.97 23.99
C SER A 263 7.51 -9.69 25.34
N LYS A 264 8.46 -10.61 25.48
CA LYS A 264 8.71 -11.35 26.73
C LYS A 264 9.14 -10.40 27.84
N LYS A 265 10.04 -9.46 27.53
CA LYS A 265 10.51 -8.43 28.46
C LYS A 265 9.37 -7.52 28.93
N ALA A 266 8.58 -6.97 28.01
CA ALA A 266 7.47 -6.07 28.32
C ALA A 266 6.36 -6.78 29.13
N LEU A 267 6.03 -8.02 28.77
CA LEU A 267 5.08 -8.84 29.49
C LEU A 267 5.53 -9.12 30.93
N ALA A 268 6.82 -9.44 31.14
CA ALA A 268 7.37 -9.68 32.46
C ALA A 268 7.27 -8.44 33.38
N GLU A 269 7.45 -7.22 32.85
CA GLU A 269 7.27 -5.98 33.62
C GLU A 269 5.80 -5.78 34.07
N LEU A 270 4.83 -6.06 33.20
CA LEU A 270 3.40 -6.02 33.54
C LEU A 270 3.04 -7.09 34.58
N GLU A 271 3.60 -8.30 34.47
CA GLU A 271 3.34 -9.39 35.39
C GLU A 271 3.95 -9.16 36.78
N ALA A 272 5.17 -8.61 36.82
CA ALA A 272 5.86 -8.22 38.05
C ALA A 272 5.22 -7.02 38.77
N GLY A 273 4.36 -6.26 38.09
CA GLY A 273 3.74 -5.08 38.67
C GLY A 273 4.64 -3.84 38.64
N ASN A 274 5.58 -3.77 37.68
CA ASN A 274 6.56 -2.69 37.58
C ASN A 274 5.96 -1.45 36.91
N TYR A 275 5.05 -0.81 37.64
CA TYR A 275 4.39 0.42 37.26
C TYR A 275 3.94 1.19 38.50
N THR A 276 3.78 2.49 38.34
CA THR A 276 3.21 3.40 39.34
C THR A 276 1.84 3.90 38.90
N SER A 277 1.07 4.48 39.82
CA SER A 277 -0.24 5.05 39.52
C SER A 277 -0.46 6.37 40.26
N GLU A 278 -1.12 7.31 39.60
CA GLU A 278 -1.51 8.60 40.15
C GLU A 278 -3.02 8.79 39.96
N PHE A 279 -3.75 9.18 41.01
CA PHE A 279 -5.17 9.51 40.90
C PHE A 279 -5.33 10.99 40.54
N LYS A 280 -5.89 11.29 39.37
CA LYS A 280 -6.06 12.67 38.89
C LYS A 280 -7.24 12.83 37.95
N TYR A 281 -7.65 14.08 37.75
CA TYR A 281 -8.64 14.44 36.75
C TYR A 281 -8.08 14.28 35.33
N ILE A 282 -8.80 13.56 34.49
CA ILE A 282 -8.48 13.29 33.09
C ILE A 282 -9.46 14.05 32.21
N GLU A 283 -9.00 15.15 31.62
CA GLU A 283 -9.82 16.04 30.80
C GLU A 283 -10.51 15.32 29.64
N MET A 284 -9.78 14.40 28.98
CA MET A 284 -10.29 13.59 27.87
C MET A 284 -11.58 12.82 28.23
N PHE A 285 -11.74 12.41 29.49
CA PHE A 285 -12.88 11.62 29.95
C PHE A 285 -13.81 12.37 30.90
N GLY A 286 -13.48 13.62 31.23
CA GLY A 286 -14.28 14.46 32.13
C GLY A 286 -14.43 13.89 33.55
N ARG A 287 -13.45 13.11 34.04
CA ARG A 287 -13.53 12.41 35.34
C ARG A 287 -12.18 12.25 36.00
N GLU A 288 -12.20 11.99 37.31
CA GLU A 288 -11.03 11.50 38.03
C GLU A 288 -10.86 9.99 37.81
N ASP A 289 -9.63 9.56 37.58
CA ASP A 289 -9.25 8.15 37.48
C ASP A 289 -7.76 7.94 37.79
N TYR A 290 -7.34 6.68 37.91
CA TYR A 290 -5.94 6.32 38.02
C TYR A 290 -5.26 6.36 36.65
N VAL A 291 -4.13 7.06 36.57
CA VAL A 291 -3.23 7.06 35.41
C VAL A 291 -1.98 6.28 35.77
N TYR A 292 -1.69 5.26 34.98
CA TYR A 292 -0.55 4.36 35.20
C TYR A 292 0.68 4.81 34.42
N THR A 293 1.86 4.67 35.03
CA THR A 293 3.16 4.92 34.40
C THR A 293 4.03 3.69 34.53
N LEU A 294 4.53 3.17 33.42
CA LEU A 294 5.42 2.00 33.40
C LEU A 294 6.83 2.41 33.83
N ASP A 295 7.44 1.65 34.73
CA ASP A 295 8.78 1.97 35.27
C ASP A 295 9.84 2.02 34.16
N LYS A 296 9.72 1.13 33.17
CA LYS A 296 10.59 1.05 31.98
C LYS A 296 9.91 1.45 30.67
N GLY A 297 8.79 2.18 30.72
CA GLY A 297 8.00 2.50 29.52
C GLY A 297 8.82 3.17 28.41
N ALA A 298 9.70 4.11 28.75
CA ALA A 298 10.54 4.81 27.78
C ALA A 298 11.57 3.87 27.11
N GLU A 299 12.17 2.95 27.87
CA GLU A 299 13.12 1.96 27.37
C GLU A 299 12.42 0.99 26.40
N LEU A 300 11.29 0.41 26.84
CA LEU A 300 10.49 -0.52 26.03
C LEU A 300 10.01 0.13 24.74
N LYS A 301 9.57 1.40 24.80
CA LYS A 301 9.14 2.14 23.61
C LYS A 301 10.31 2.45 22.67
N SER A 302 11.47 2.83 23.20
CA SER A 302 12.67 3.07 22.39
C SER A 302 13.12 1.81 21.65
N GLU A 303 13.11 0.66 22.35
CA GLU A 303 13.47 -0.64 21.76
C GLU A 303 12.46 -1.05 20.68
N MET A 304 11.15 -0.92 20.96
CA MET A 304 10.08 -1.15 19.98
C MET A 304 10.27 -0.31 18.72
N ASN A 305 10.52 0.99 18.88
CA ASN A 305 10.72 1.91 17.76
C ASN A 305 11.95 1.51 16.93
N GLN A 306 13.05 1.09 17.57
CA GLN A 306 14.25 0.65 16.87
C GLN A 306 13.98 -0.60 16.03
N ILE A 307 13.30 -1.61 16.59
CA ILE A 307 12.95 -2.84 15.87
C ILE A 307 12.02 -2.53 14.69
N TYR A 308 11.02 -1.65 14.88
CA TYR A 308 10.13 -1.23 13.81
C TYR A 308 10.84 -0.44 12.70
N ILE A 309 11.83 0.39 13.05
CA ILE A 309 12.67 1.10 12.06
C ILE A 309 13.49 0.10 11.23
N GLU A 310 14.08 -0.92 11.84
CA GLU A 310 14.80 -1.97 11.10
C GLU A 310 13.89 -2.65 10.08
N PHE A 311 12.66 -3.00 10.48
CA PHE A 311 11.66 -3.56 9.56
C PHE A 311 11.25 -2.58 8.46
N SER A 312 11.07 -1.30 8.79
CA SER A 312 10.72 -0.26 7.81
C SER A 312 11.84 -0.07 6.78
N ILE A 313 13.11 -0.10 7.21
CA ILE A 313 14.28 -0.05 6.31
C ILE A 313 14.33 -1.28 5.43
N TRP A 314 14.09 -2.47 6.00
CA TRP A 314 14.02 -3.72 5.24
C TRP A 314 12.94 -3.67 4.16
N LEU A 315 11.74 -3.20 4.50
CA LEU A 315 10.64 -3.02 3.55
C LEU A 315 11.01 -2.00 2.46
N GLY A 316 11.71 -0.94 2.85
CA GLY A 316 12.27 0.09 1.97
C GLY A 316 13.23 -0.44 0.91
N SER A 317 13.90 -1.57 1.14
CA SER A 317 14.84 -2.16 0.18
C SER A 317 14.17 -2.73 -1.08
N TYR A 318 12.84 -2.82 -1.10
CA TYR A 318 12.04 -3.32 -2.22
C TYR A 318 11.31 -2.22 -3.01
N GLU A 319 11.80 -0.98 -2.91
CA GLU A 319 11.36 0.16 -3.71
C GLU A 319 11.52 -0.12 -5.22
N MET A 320 10.52 0.30 -6.01
CA MET A 320 10.49 0.16 -7.48
C MET A 320 10.87 1.41 -8.25
#